data_AF-A0A2G9M576-F1
#
_entry.id   AF-A0A2G9M576-F1
#
_cell.length_a   1.000
_cell.length_b   1.000
_cell.length_c   1.000
_cell.angle_alpha   90.00
_cell.angle_beta   90.00
_cell.angle_gamma   90.00
#
_symmetry.space_group_name_H-M   'P 1'
#
loop_
_entity.id
_entity.type
_entity.pdbx_description
1 polymer ?
#
loop_
_entity_poly.entity_id
_entity_poly.type
_entity_poly.pdbx_seq_one_letter_code
_entity_poly.pdbx_strand_id
1 'polypeptide(L)'
;MAKKDKRIRTFLFPSSRKGIMLKFLVSVLLAILIFTPTCIFGSKFFRLSSQAKDNFNDVVSTIKQVAQQEGDVKTVLLIMDGDTALLTFEKGKGHEVTYRTCESKSGVETCEEKPYRITYQDTPVSPVRKEIHTTYTYPDQCFGKDCICLCQEREVQGTQQEGAQVVFETATCTQILCSPIGDLSVKKFYHYRSEDDPRRTFLEVKNDNGDIVLTSQR
;
A
#
# COMPACT_ATOMS: atom_id res chain seq x y z
N MET A 1 3.57 59.66 -18.20
CA MET A 1 3.69 58.50 -17.30
C MET A 1 4.97 57.73 -17.64
N ALA A 2 5.96 57.73 -16.75
CA ALA A 2 7.30 57.21 -17.03
C ALA A 2 7.40 55.70 -16.79
N LYS A 3 7.82 54.95 -17.82
CA LYS A 3 8.18 53.51 -17.72
C LYS A 3 9.51 53.38 -16.98
N LYS A 4 9.49 52.79 -15.78
CA LYS A 4 10.69 52.52 -14.98
C LYS A 4 11.32 51.22 -15.46
N ASP A 5 12.36 51.35 -16.28
CA ASP A 5 13.08 50.24 -16.89
C ASP A 5 13.99 49.56 -15.86
N LYS A 6 13.53 48.45 -15.29
CA LYS A 6 14.21 47.73 -14.20
C LYS A 6 15.19 46.72 -14.82
N ARG A 7 16.36 47.21 -15.27
CA ARG A 7 17.44 46.33 -15.74
C ARG A 7 17.95 45.45 -14.60
N ILE A 8 17.54 44.19 -14.60
CA ILE A 8 18.12 43.14 -13.76
C ILE A 8 19.58 42.98 -14.19
N ARG A 9 20.51 43.50 -13.37
CA ARG A 9 21.94 43.26 -13.55
C ARG A 9 22.20 41.78 -13.31
N THR A 10 22.30 41.02 -14.39
CA THR A 10 22.83 39.66 -14.37
C THR A 10 24.23 39.71 -13.77
N PHE A 11 24.45 38.97 -12.69
CA PHE A 11 25.75 38.82 -12.03
C PHE A 11 26.74 38.18 -13.02
N LEU A 12 27.44 39.02 -13.77
CA LEU A 12 28.43 38.64 -14.77
C LEU A 12 29.76 38.32 -14.09
N PHE A 13 29.98 37.05 -13.73
CA PHE A 13 31.34 36.61 -13.42
C PHE A 13 32.22 36.68 -14.68
N PRO A 14 33.45 37.24 -14.62
CA PRO A 14 34.32 37.42 -15.77
C PRO A 14 34.69 36.08 -16.43
N SER A 15 34.60 36.04 -17.76
CA SER A 15 34.77 34.85 -18.60
C SER A 15 36.24 34.48 -18.81
N SER A 16 36.93 34.10 -17.74
CA SER A 16 38.17 33.34 -17.87
C SER A 16 37.84 31.86 -18.14
N ARG A 17 38.72 31.09 -18.80
CA ARG A 17 38.51 29.64 -19.02
C ARG A 17 38.19 28.90 -17.71
N LYS A 18 38.75 29.35 -16.59
CA LYS A 18 38.48 28.85 -15.23
C LYS A 18 37.08 29.23 -14.72
N GLY A 19 36.58 30.41 -15.09
CA GLY A 19 35.24 30.88 -14.75
C GLY A 19 34.11 30.11 -15.46
N ILE A 20 34.36 29.55 -16.63
CA ILE A 20 33.38 28.72 -17.35
C ILE A 20 33.11 27.42 -16.59
N MET A 21 34.16 26.73 -16.12
CA MET A 21 34.01 25.52 -15.32
C MET A 21 33.27 25.77 -14.01
N LEU A 22 33.57 26.89 -13.33
CA LEU A 22 32.89 27.23 -12.08
C LEU A 22 31.39 27.52 -12.30
N LYS A 23 31.02 28.24 -13.36
CA LYS A 23 29.61 28.48 -13.71
C LYS A 23 28.85 27.20 -14.00
N PHE A 24 29.46 26.28 -14.73
CA PHE A 24 28.87 24.98 -15.00
C PHE A 24 28.65 24.19 -13.71
N LEU A 25 29.67 24.10 -12.85
CA LEU A 25 29.58 23.39 -11.57
C LEU A 25 28.49 23.98 -10.66
N VAL A 26 28.43 25.30 -10.52
CA VAL A 26 27.41 25.99 -9.71
C VAL A 26 26.01 25.74 -10.29
N SER A 27 25.85 25.76 -11.61
CA SER A 27 24.58 25.49 -12.27
C SER A 27 24.11 24.04 -12.07
N VAL A 28 25.02 23.06 -12.16
CA VAL A 28 24.70 21.64 -11.92
C VAL A 28 24.32 21.42 -10.45
N LEU A 29 25.07 22.02 -9.52
CA LEU A 29 24.79 21.91 -8.09
C LEU A 29 23.43 22.53 -7.74
N LEU A 30 23.11 23.70 -8.30
CA LEU A 30 21.80 24.32 -8.15
C LEU A 30 20.67 23.46 -8.77
N ALA A 31 20.91 22.86 -9.94
CA ALA A 31 19.96 21.96 -10.57
C ALA A 31 19.68 20.73 -9.71
N ILE A 32 20.70 20.10 -9.11
CA ILE A 32 20.53 18.96 -8.20
C ILE A 32 19.75 19.36 -6.95
N LEU A 33 20.06 20.51 -6.35
CA LEU A 33 19.36 21.03 -5.16
C LEU A 33 17.86 21.28 -5.41
N ILE A 34 17.47 21.67 -6.63
CA ILE A 34 16.06 21.88 -6.99
C ILE A 34 15.41 20.57 -7.45
N PHE A 35 16.11 19.76 -8.23
CA PHE A 35 15.57 18.53 -8.82
C PHE A 35 15.33 17.43 -7.77
N THR A 36 16.23 17.28 -6.80
CA THR A 36 16.13 16.25 -5.76
C THR A 36 14.83 16.34 -4.95
N PRO A 37 14.46 17.49 -4.34
CA PRO A 37 13.19 17.59 -3.63
C PRO A 37 12.00 17.40 -4.58
N THR A 38 12.04 17.91 -5.81
CA THR A 38 10.96 17.67 -6.79
C THR A 38 10.79 16.18 -7.11
N CYS A 39 11.87 15.41 -7.21
CA CYS A 39 11.81 13.96 -7.38
C CYS A 39 11.29 13.24 -6.13
N ILE A 40 11.69 13.67 -4.93
CA ILE A 40 11.20 13.10 -3.66
C ILE A 40 9.71 13.41 -3.44
N PHE A 41 9.27 14.63 -3.75
CA PHE A 41 7.86 14.98 -3.70
C PHE A 41 7.09 14.28 -4.82
N GLY A 42 7.64 14.25 -6.03
CA GLY A 42 7.07 13.57 -7.18
C GLY A 42 6.86 12.07 -6.94
N SER A 43 7.82 11.37 -6.34
CA SER A 43 7.70 9.94 -6.01
C SER A 43 6.58 9.65 -5.02
N LYS A 44 6.27 10.57 -4.10
CA LYS A 44 5.08 10.47 -3.24
C LYS A 44 3.76 10.73 -3.98
N PHE A 45 3.81 11.48 -5.08
CA PHE A 45 2.64 11.76 -5.93
C PHE A 45 2.41 10.73 -7.03
N PHE A 46 3.41 9.92 -7.37
CA PHE A 46 3.23 8.74 -8.23
C PHE A 46 2.51 7.65 -7.43
N ARG A 47 1.19 7.86 -7.36
CA ARG A 47 0.06 6.95 -7.15
C ARG A 47 0.36 5.52 -7.61
N LEU A 48 -0.28 4.51 -7.00
CA LEU A 48 -0.30 3.08 -7.40
C LEU A 48 0.27 2.87 -8.82
N SER A 49 1.37 2.14 -8.96
CA SER A 49 2.03 2.05 -10.27
C SER A 49 1.04 1.59 -11.34
N SER A 50 1.22 2.08 -12.57
CA SER A 50 0.39 1.62 -13.70
C SER A 50 0.40 0.08 -13.80
N GLN A 51 1.56 -0.53 -13.50
CA GLN A 51 1.70 -1.98 -13.43
C GLN A 51 0.80 -2.63 -12.37
N ALA A 52 0.78 -2.12 -11.13
CA ALA A 52 -0.08 -2.66 -10.08
C ALA A 52 -1.56 -2.47 -10.39
N LYS A 53 -1.93 -1.34 -11.01
CA LYS A 53 -3.29 -1.08 -11.49
C LYS A 53 -3.71 -2.05 -12.60
N ASP A 54 -2.84 -2.26 -13.59
CA ASP A 54 -3.13 -3.17 -14.70
C ASP A 54 -3.25 -4.61 -14.20
N ASN A 55 -2.34 -5.04 -13.32
CA ASN A 55 -2.43 -6.34 -12.64
C ASN A 55 -3.72 -6.52 -11.84
N PHE A 56 -4.13 -5.49 -11.10
CA PHE A 56 -5.40 -5.51 -10.38
C PHE A 56 -6.57 -5.70 -11.33
N ASN A 57 -6.60 -5.00 -12.47
CA ASN A 57 -7.64 -5.17 -13.48
C ASN A 57 -7.63 -6.59 -14.07
N ASP A 58 -6.45 -7.18 -14.28
CA ASP A 58 -6.29 -8.55 -14.76
C ASP A 58 -6.87 -9.56 -13.76
N VAL A 59 -6.59 -9.40 -12.47
CA VAL A 59 -7.17 -10.22 -11.39
C VAL A 59 -8.69 -10.09 -11.38
N VAL A 60 -9.23 -8.87 -11.39
CA VAL A 60 -10.68 -8.62 -11.44
C VAL A 60 -11.31 -9.28 -12.67
N SER A 61 -10.68 -9.15 -13.83
CA SER A 61 -11.18 -9.75 -15.07
C SER A 61 -11.18 -11.28 -15.00
N THR A 62 -10.14 -11.86 -14.38
CA THR A 62 -10.02 -13.32 -14.21
C THR A 62 -11.08 -13.85 -13.26
N ILE A 63 -11.32 -13.16 -12.14
CA ILE A 63 -12.42 -13.47 -11.21
C ILE A 63 -13.75 -13.53 -11.95
N LYS A 64 -14.04 -12.52 -12.78
CA LYS A 64 -15.29 -12.45 -13.56
C LYS A 64 -15.40 -13.57 -14.59
N GLN A 65 -14.28 -14.01 -15.19
CA GLN A 65 -14.26 -15.14 -16.13
C GLN A 65 -14.48 -16.48 -15.41
N VAL A 66 -13.73 -16.73 -14.33
CA VAL A 66 -13.82 -17.97 -13.53
C VAL A 66 -15.21 -18.12 -12.92
N ALA A 67 -15.86 -17.01 -12.54
CA ALA A 67 -17.23 -17.03 -12.06
C ALA A 67 -18.27 -17.53 -13.07
N GLN A 68 -17.99 -17.48 -14.38
CA GLN A 68 -18.92 -17.95 -15.42
C GLN A 68 -18.86 -19.46 -15.64
N GLN A 69 -17.82 -20.14 -15.14
CA GLN A 69 -17.59 -21.57 -15.35
C GLN A 69 -17.35 -22.25 -14.00
N GLU A 70 -18.31 -23.09 -13.58
CA GLU A 70 -18.19 -23.83 -12.32
C GLU A 70 -17.01 -24.80 -12.38
N GLY A 71 -16.21 -24.84 -11.30
CA GLY A 71 -15.02 -25.68 -11.22
C GLY A 71 -13.80 -25.18 -12.00
N ASP A 72 -13.89 -24.03 -12.68
CA ASP A 72 -12.73 -23.43 -13.35
C ASP A 72 -11.70 -22.94 -12.32
N VAL A 73 -10.43 -23.13 -12.66
CA VAL A 73 -9.28 -22.73 -11.87
C VAL A 73 -8.30 -22.01 -12.78
N LYS A 74 -8.00 -20.75 -12.46
CA LYS A 74 -7.01 -19.97 -13.19
C LYS A 74 -5.96 -19.42 -12.26
N THR A 75 -4.72 -19.41 -12.72
CA THR A 75 -3.60 -18.77 -12.03
C THR A 75 -3.29 -17.44 -12.70
N VAL A 76 -3.22 -16.37 -11.91
CA VAL A 76 -2.84 -15.03 -12.36
C VAL A 76 -1.54 -14.64 -11.68
N LEU A 77 -0.60 -14.08 -12.44
CA LEU A 77 0.56 -13.42 -11.85
C LEU A 77 0.09 -12.11 -11.25
N LEU A 78 0.21 -11.95 -9.93
CA LEU A 78 -0.08 -10.72 -9.21
C LEU A 78 1.23 -9.99 -8.90
N ILE A 79 1.37 -8.80 -9.48
CA ILE A 79 2.48 -7.89 -9.29
C ILE A 79 1.99 -6.69 -8.48
N MET A 80 2.50 -6.56 -7.27
CA MET A 80 2.10 -5.50 -6.33
C MET A 80 3.28 -4.58 -6.03
N ASP A 81 3.02 -3.32 -5.69
CA ASP A 81 4.08 -2.42 -5.21
C ASP A 81 4.37 -2.68 -3.72
N GLY A 82 5.45 -2.11 -3.19
CA GLY A 82 5.68 -2.16 -1.74
C GLY A 82 4.55 -1.46 -0.99
N ASP A 83 4.22 -1.94 0.20
CA ASP A 83 3.16 -1.39 1.07
C ASP A 83 1.78 -1.36 0.40
N THR A 84 1.48 -2.38 -0.42
CA THR A 84 0.16 -2.53 -1.03
C THR A 84 -0.53 -3.80 -0.57
N ALA A 85 -1.84 -3.71 -0.40
CA ALA A 85 -2.70 -4.80 0.03
C ALA A 85 -3.81 -5.04 -1.01
N LEU A 86 -4.08 -6.31 -1.28
CA LEU A 86 -5.26 -6.76 -2.01
C LEU A 86 -6.29 -7.30 -1.01
N LEU A 87 -7.45 -6.66 -0.98
CA LEU A 87 -8.50 -6.88 0.01
C LEU A 87 -9.81 -7.22 -0.69
N THR A 88 -10.57 -8.17 -0.16
CA THR A 88 -11.99 -8.31 -0.53
C THR A 88 -12.88 -7.65 0.51
N PHE A 89 -14.03 -7.12 0.10
CA PHE A 89 -15.07 -6.56 0.97
C PHE A 89 -16.39 -7.30 0.75
N GLU A 90 -16.96 -7.87 1.80
CA GLU A 90 -18.31 -8.46 1.77
C GLU A 90 -19.39 -7.38 1.91
N LYS A 91 -20.48 -7.52 1.13
CA LYS A 91 -21.62 -6.61 1.14
C LYS A 91 -22.14 -6.36 2.56
N GLY A 92 -22.15 -5.08 2.95
CA GLY A 92 -22.75 -4.64 4.21
C GLY A 92 -21.97 -5.03 5.46
N LYS A 93 -20.76 -5.58 5.32
CA LYS A 93 -19.86 -5.86 6.43
C LYS A 93 -18.63 -4.97 6.33
N GLY A 94 -18.31 -4.28 7.42
CA GLY A 94 -17.00 -3.63 7.54
C GLY A 94 -15.89 -4.68 7.53
N HIS A 95 -14.75 -4.36 6.93
CA HIS A 95 -13.58 -5.22 7.01
C HIS A 95 -12.71 -4.80 8.17
N GLU A 96 -12.94 -5.48 9.29
CA GLU A 96 -11.91 -5.58 10.31
C GLU A 96 -10.96 -6.70 9.89
N VAL A 97 -9.71 -6.33 9.65
CA VAL A 97 -8.66 -7.30 9.43
C VAL A 97 -7.68 -7.11 10.57
N THR A 98 -7.57 -8.15 11.39
CA THR A 98 -6.68 -8.17 12.55
C THR A 98 -5.36 -8.79 12.11
N TYR A 99 -4.22 -8.17 12.41
CA TYR A 99 -2.91 -8.62 11.94
C TYR A 99 -1.97 -9.09 13.03
N ARG A 100 -0.96 -9.81 12.51
CA ARG A 100 0.31 -10.25 13.09
C ARG A 100 0.60 -9.68 14.47
N THR A 101 0.65 -10.59 15.43
CA THR A 101 1.35 -10.30 16.67
C THR A 101 2.83 -10.60 16.45
N CYS A 102 3.66 -9.57 16.59
CA CYS A 102 5.10 -9.76 16.64
C CYS A 102 5.53 -9.73 18.12
N GLU A 103 6.15 -10.82 18.57
CA GLU A 103 6.83 -10.86 19.86
C GLU A 103 8.32 -10.63 19.62
N SER A 104 8.87 -9.61 20.27
CA SER A 104 10.32 -9.42 20.34
C SER A 104 10.84 -10.08 21.61
N LYS A 105 11.62 -11.15 21.46
CA LYS A 105 12.34 -11.80 22.57
C LYS A 105 13.83 -11.72 22.29
N SER A 106 14.57 -11.06 23.18
CA SER A 106 16.03 -10.96 23.15
C SER A 106 16.60 -10.31 21.87
N GLY A 107 15.90 -9.32 21.30
CA GLY A 107 16.32 -8.62 20.08
C GLY A 107 16.03 -9.36 18.78
N VAL A 108 15.36 -10.52 18.85
CA VAL A 108 14.83 -11.24 17.68
C VAL A 108 13.32 -11.03 17.64
N GLU A 109 12.82 -10.52 16.52
CA GLU A 109 11.39 -10.32 16.27
C GLU A 109 10.81 -11.56 15.59
N THR A 110 9.87 -12.24 16.25
CA THR A 110 9.12 -13.36 15.69
C THR A 110 7.66 -12.95 15.50
N CYS A 111 7.19 -12.97 14.26
CA CYS A 111 5.81 -12.64 13.91
C CYS A 111 5.03 -13.90 13.55
N GLU A 112 3.90 -14.13 14.23
CA GLU A 112 3.01 -15.25 13.94
C GLU A 112 1.67 -14.72 13.39
N GLU A 113 1.17 -15.33 12.31
CA GLU A 113 -0.15 -15.03 11.76
C GLU A 113 -1.20 -15.87 12.51
N LYS A 114 -2.00 -15.23 13.37
CA LYS A 114 -3.12 -15.90 14.06
C LYS A 114 -4.45 -15.20 13.73
N PRO A 115 -5.49 -15.91 13.28
CA PRO A 115 -6.84 -15.37 13.23
C PRO A 115 -7.33 -15.19 14.67
N TYR A 116 -7.75 -13.98 15.05
CA TYR A 116 -8.13 -13.70 16.45
C TYR A 116 -9.63 -13.51 16.65
N ARG A 117 -10.11 -14.05 17.78
CA ARG A 117 -11.36 -13.71 18.48
C ARG A 117 -10.96 -13.02 19.79
N ILE A 118 -11.50 -11.83 20.05
CA ILE A 118 -11.24 -11.07 21.29
C ILE A 118 -11.62 -11.87 22.53
N THR A 119 -10.60 -12.24 23.30
CA THR A 119 -10.70 -12.82 24.64
C THR A 119 -9.68 -12.09 25.51
N TYR A 120 -10.16 -11.24 26.41
CA TYR A 120 -9.34 -10.54 27.40
C TYR A 120 -8.82 -11.56 28.41
N GLN A 121 -7.49 -11.67 28.54
CA GLN A 121 -6.86 -12.42 29.64
C GLN A 121 -5.97 -11.48 30.43
N ASP A 122 -6.39 -11.21 31.67
CA ASP A 122 -5.60 -10.54 32.70
C ASP A 122 -4.49 -11.49 33.17
N THR A 123 -3.34 -11.47 32.51
CA THR A 123 -2.13 -12.08 33.06
C THR A 123 -0.98 -11.08 33.06
N PRO A 124 -0.28 -10.92 34.20
CA PRO A 124 0.89 -10.06 34.25
C PRO A 124 2.13 -10.83 33.77
N VAL A 125 3.05 -10.09 33.13
CA VAL A 125 4.48 -10.38 32.86
C VAL A 125 4.86 -10.83 31.41
N SER A 126 5.48 -9.88 30.67
CA SER A 126 6.46 -10.04 29.55
C SER A 126 5.98 -10.62 28.19
N PRO A 127 6.53 -10.25 27.00
CA PRO A 127 7.35 -9.10 26.58
C PRO A 127 6.50 -8.00 25.88
N VAL A 128 7.14 -6.93 25.39
CA VAL A 128 6.48 -5.88 24.57
C VAL A 128 5.81 -6.52 23.36
N ARG A 129 4.47 -6.48 23.33
CA ARG A 129 3.65 -7.03 22.25
C ARG A 129 3.20 -5.89 21.36
N LYS A 130 3.75 -5.83 20.14
CA LYS A 130 3.28 -4.87 19.13
C LYS A 130 2.04 -5.46 18.47
N GLU A 131 0.91 -4.77 18.60
CA GLU A 131 -0.36 -5.16 17.97
C GLU A 131 -0.75 -4.11 16.94
N ILE A 132 -0.69 -4.50 15.67
CA ILE A 132 -1.05 -3.62 14.55
C ILE A 132 -2.50 -3.92 14.17
N HIS A 133 -3.39 -2.97 14.44
CA HIS A 133 -4.82 -3.07 14.14
C HIS A 133 -5.13 -2.22 12.91
N THR A 134 -5.29 -2.85 11.75
CA THR A 134 -5.60 -2.09 10.53
C THR A 134 -7.07 -2.25 10.18
N THR A 135 -7.82 -1.17 10.41
CA THR A 135 -9.24 -1.12 10.11
C THR A 135 -9.46 -0.53 8.73
N TYR A 136 -10.14 -1.30 7.85
CA TYR A 136 -10.51 -0.81 6.53
C TYR A 136 -11.99 -0.43 6.51
N THR A 137 -12.27 0.84 6.27
CA THR A 137 -13.64 1.30 6.04
C THR A 137 -14.15 0.77 4.71
N TYR A 138 -15.41 0.32 4.70
CA TYR A 138 -16.05 -0.15 3.48
C TYR A 138 -16.10 1.00 2.44
N PRO A 139 -15.58 0.80 1.23
CA PRO A 139 -15.47 1.86 0.25
C PRO A 139 -16.83 2.18 -0.40
N ASP A 140 -17.17 3.47 -0.50
CA ASP A 140 -18.46 3.94 -1.03
C ASP A 140 -18.77 3.44 -2.44
N GLN A 141 -17.74 3.30 -3.28
CA GLN A 141 -17.84 2.77 -4.65
C GLN A 141 -18.30 1.31 -4.74
N CYS A 142 -18.33 0.61 -3.61
CA CYS A 142 -18.76 -0.79 -3.51
C CYS A 142 -20.14 -0.91 -2.85
N PHE A 143 -20.89 0.18 -2.65
CA PHE A 143 -22.13 0.17 -1.90
C PHE A 143 -23.08 -0.97 -2.32
N GLY A 144 -23.37 -1.87 -1.37
CA GLY A 144 -24.32 -2.97 -1.55
C GLY A 144 -23.84 -4.15 -2.42
N LYS A 145 -22.54 -4.26 -2.72
CA LYS A 145 -21.96 -5.34 -3.54
C LYS A 145 -20.61 -5.81 -3.01
N ASP A 146 -20.31 -7.09 -3.18
CA ASP A 146 -18.98 -7.60 -2.90
C ASP A 146 -17.94 -6.92 -3.81
N CYS A 147 -16.78 -6.63 -3.24
CA CYS A 147 -15.75 -5.81 -3.89
C CYS A 147 -14.36 -6.39 -3.67
N ILE A 148 -13.46 -6.14 -4.62
CA ILE A 148 -12.04 -6.33 -4.42
C ILE A 148 -11.36 -4.98 -4.59
N CYS A 149 -10.40 -4.69 -3.73
CA CYS A 149 -9.72 -3.42 -3.67
C CYS A 149 -8.22 -3.62 -3.58
N LEU A 150 -7.49 -2.88 -4.41
CA LEU A 150 -6.08 -2.64 -4.23
C LEU A 150 -5.93 -1.38 -3.38
N CYS A 151 -5.27 -1.53 -2.24
CA CYS A 151 -4.98 -0.49 -1.30
C CYS A 151 -3.49 -0.18 -1.29
N GLN A 152 -3.12 1.11 -1.34
CA GLN A 152 -1.78 1.58 -0.98
C GLN A 152 -1.81 2.11 0.45
N GLU A 153 -1.15 1.41 1.35
CA GLU A 153 -1.12 1.72 2.77
C GLU A 153 -0.16 2.88 3.02
N ARG A 154 -0.62 3.96 3.69
CA ARG A 154 0.30 4.91 4.34
C ARG A 154 -0.40 5.93 5.23
N GLU A 155 -0.65 5.55 6.46
CA GLU A 155 -0.39 6.40 7.61
C GLU A 155 -0.54 5.52 8.83
N VAL A 156 0.60 5.17 9.44
CA VAL A 156 0.61 4.46 10.70
C VAL A 156 0.53 5.52 11.79
N GLN A 157 -0.66 5.69 12.36
CA GLN A 157 -0.81 6.48 13.57
C GLN A 157 -0.57 5.56 14.77
N GLY A 158 0.65 5.63 15.31
CA GLY A 158 1.01 4.96 16.55
C GLY A 158 0.48 5.75 17.74
N THR A 159 -0.44 5.18 18.52
CA THR A 159 -0.78 5.74 19.84
C THR A 159 0.06 5.00 20.88
N GLN A 160 1.06 5.70 21.43
CA GLN A 160 1.82 5.18 22.56
C GLN A 160 1.11 5.58 23.84
N GLN A 161 0.53 4.61 24.55
CA GLN A 161 -0.10 4.87 25.83
C GLN A 161 0.97 4.82 26.93
N GLU A 162 1.22 5.94 27.62
CA GLU A 162 2.18 5.97 28.73
C GLU A 162 1.84 4.92 29.79
N GLY A 163 2.74 3.95 29.99
CA GLY A 163 2.60 2.87 30.97
C GLY A 163 2.06 1.54 30.42
N ALA A 164 1.56 1.49 29.18
CA ALA A 164 1.21 0.23 28.50
C ALA A 164 2.26 -0.14 27.45
N GLN A 165 2.65 -1.43 27.39
CA GLN A 165 3.57 -1.94 26.36
C GLN A 165 2.90 -2.21 25.00
N VAL A 166 1.65 -1.80 24.81
CA VAL A 166 0.89 -2.05 23.58
C VAL A 166 0.95 -0.79 22.71
N VAL A 167 1.57 -0.91 21.55
CA VAL A 167 1.55 0.14 20.53
C VAL A 167 0.42 -0.22 19.57
N PHE A 168 -0.64 0.59 19.56
CA PHE A 168 -1.70 0.48 18.57
C PHE A 168 -1.31 1.26 17.34
N GLU A 169 -1.14 0.56 16.23
CA GLU A 169 -0.90 1.14 14.93
C GLU A 169 -2.18 1.01 14.11
N THR A 170 -2.84 2.13 13.85
CA THR A 170 -3.92 2.18 12.86
C THR A 170 -3.28 2.50 11.52
N ALA A 171 -3.37 1.58 10.57
CA ALA A 171 -3.08 1.92 9.19
C ALA A 171 -4.35 2.35 8.46
N THR A 172 -4.21 3.35 7.59
CA THR A 172 -5.28 3.83 6.74
C THR A 172 -4.87 3.70 5.28
N CYS A 173 -5.84 3.39 4.44
CA CYS A 173 -5.61 3.28 3.01
C CYS A 173 -5.59 4.67 2.38
N THR A 174 -4.45 5.09 1.84
CA THR A 174 -4.32 6.42 1.20
C THR A 174 -4.92 6.44 -0.20
N GLN A 175 -4.81 5.32 -0.91
CA GLN A 175 -5.28 5.18 -2.28
C GLN A 175 -5.99 3.84 -2.41
N ILE A 176 -7.31 3.92 -2.56
CA ILE A 176 -8.17 2.77 -2.77
C ILE A 176 -8.56 2.73 -4.26
N LEU A 177 -8.19 1.64 -4.93
CA LEU A 177 -8.75 1.27 -6.22
C LEU A 177 -9.63 0.03 -6.01
N CYS A 178 -10.95 0.18 -6.06
CA CYS A 178 -11.85 -0.97 -5.97
C CYS A 178 -12.57 -1.25 -7.28
N SER A 179 -12.94 -2.52 -7.44
CA SER A 179 -13.86 -2.95 -8.48
C SER A 179 -14.97 -3.79 -7.86
N PRO A 180 -16.25 -3.41 -8.04
CA PRO A 180 -17.36 -4.25 -7.65
C PRO A 180 -17.35 -5.52 -8.50
N ILE A 181 -17.55 -6.65 -7.84
CA ILE A 181 -17.51 -7.98 -8.46
C ILE A 181 -18.92 -8.45 -8.85
N GLY A 182 -19.95 -7.67 -8.50
CA GLY A 182 -21.35 -7.93 -8.86
C GLY A 182 -22.05 -8.68 -7.75
N ASP A 183 -22.83 -9.70 -8.11
CA ASP A 183 -23.52 -10.61 -7.17
C ASP A 183 -22.68 -11.85 -6.85
N LEU A 184 -21.40 -11.84 -7.23
CA LEU A 184 -20.46 -12.93 -6.97
C LEU A 184 -20.05 -12.89 -5.49
N SER A 185 -20.15 -14.03 -4.82
CA SER A 185 -19.59 -14.18 -3.47
C SER A 185 -18.11 -14.48 -3.58
N VAL A 186 -17.28 -13.63 -2.97
CA VAL A 186 -15.83 -13.87 -2.88
C VAL A 186 -15.48 -14.13 -1.43
N LYS A 187 -14.92 -15.30 -1.13
CA LYS A 187 -14.47 -15.62 0.23
C LYS A 187 -13.45 -14.57 0.69
N LYS A 188 -13.54 -14.17 1.96
CA LYS A 188 -12.64 -13.18 2.56
C LYS A 188 -11.19 -13.52 2.24
N PHE A 189 -10.55 -12.62 1.51
CA PHE A 189 -9.16 -12.73 1.09
C PHE A 189 -8.41 -11.47 1.48
N TYR A 190 -7.18 -11.69 1.95
CA TYR A 190 -6.24 -10.65 2.29
C TYR A 190 -4.86 -11.08 1.81
N HIS A 191 -4.21 -10.23 1.03
CA HIS A 191 -2.81 -10.40 0.68
C HIS A 191 -2.09 -9.07 0.79
N TYR A 192 -1.04 -9.05 1.60
CA TYR A 192 -0.20 -7.89 1.80
C TYR A 192 1.22 -8.20 1.40
N ARG A 193 1.83 -7.21 0.77
CA ARG A 193 3.24 -7.25 0.43
C ARG A 193 4.02 -6.31 1.33
N SER A 194 4.85 -6.89 2.20
CA SER A 194 5.89 -6.14 2.91
C SER A 194 7.10 -5.86 2.00
N GLU A 195 8.00 -4.97 2.41
CA GLU A 195 9.23 -4.68 1.64
C GLU A 195 10.08 -5.93 1.37
N ASP A 196 10.08 -6.89 2.30
CA ASP A 196 10.85 -8.14 2.22
C ASP A 196 10.17 -9.22 1.35
N ASP A 197 8.89 -9.05 1.01
CA ASP A 197 8.14 -10.01 0.20
C ASP A 197 8.40 -9.84 -1.30
N PRO A 198 8.44 -10.95 -2.06
CA PRO A 198 8.67 -10.90 -3.49
C PRO A 198 7.60 -10.05 -4.17
N ARG A 199 8.03 -9.23 -5.14
CA ARG A 199 7.15 -8.35 -5.94
C ARG A 199 6.08 -9.09 -6.74
N ARG A 200 6.26 -10.39 -6.92
CA ARG A 200 5.48 -11.24 -7.80
C ARG A 200 5.00 -12.43 -6.98
N THR A 201 3.69 -12.61 -6.92
CA THR A 201 3.05 -13.79 -6.33
C THR A 201 2.12 -14.40 -7.37
N PHE A 202 1.91 -15.71 -7.33
CA PHE A 202 0.86 -16.34 -8.14
C PHE A 202 -0.42 -16.40 -7.32
N LEU A 203 -1.51 -15.90 -7.89
CA LEU A 203 -2.83 -15.95 -7.30
C LEU A 203 -3.67 -16.99 -8.03
N GLU A 204 -4.05 -18.04 -7.33
CA GLU A 204 -5.02 -19.01 -7.81
C GLU A 204 -6.43 -18.49 -7.55
N VAL A 205 -7.26 -18.48 -8.60
CA VAL A 205 -8.66 -18.08 -8.58
C VAL A 205 -9.48 -19.31 -8.94
N LYS A 206 -10.31 -19.77 -8.00
CA LYS A 206 -11.14 -20.96 -8.15
C LYS A 206 -12.61 -20.64 -7.94
N ASN A 207 -13.48 -21.18 -8.77
CA ASN A 207 -14.92 -21.21 -8.54
C ASN A 207 -15.31 -22.50 -7.80
N ASP A 208 -15.67 -22.37 -6.52
CA ASP A 208 -16.03 -23.45 -5.62
C ASP A 208 -17.53 -23.41 -5.32
N ASN A 209 -18.34 -24.03 -6.20
CA ASN A 209 -19.80 -24.07 -6.12
C ASN A 209 -20.46 -22.68 -6.10
N GLY A 210 -19.95 -21.74 -6.91
CA GLY A 210 -20.46 -20.37 -7.00
C GLY A 210 -19.72 -19.37 -6.11
N ASP A 211 -18.91 -19.85 -5.15
CA ASP A 211 -18.04 -18.99 -4.35
C ASP A 211 -16.66 -18.87 -5.00
N ILE A 212 -16.18 -17.64 -5.17
CA ILE A 212 -14.82 -17.41 -5.65
C ILE A 212 -13.85 -17.50 -4.47
N VAL A 213 -12.87 -18.39 -4.60
CA VAL A 213 -11.78 -18.59 -3.65
C VAL A 213 -10.48 -18.07 -4.26
N LEU A 214 -9.81 -17.18 -3.54
CA LEU A 214 -8.50 -16.64 -3.91
C LEU A 214 -7.44 -17.26 -3.00
N THR A 215 -6.39 -17.83 -3.58
CA THR A 215 -5.28 -18.44 -2.81
C THR A 215 -3.94 -17.94 -3.35
N SER A 216 -3.12 -17.33 -2.48
CA SER A 216 -1.76 -16.95 -2.84
C SER A 216 -0.84 -18.17 -2.79
N GLN A 217 -0.14 -18.46 -3.87
CA GLN A 217 0.92 -19.46 -3.90
C GLN A 217 2.26 -18.78 -3.62
N ARG A 218 2.98 -19.26 -2.61
CA ARG A 218 4.35 -18.81 -2.28
C ARG A 218 5.37 -19.56 -3.10
#